data_AF-A0A1T3NZE7-F1
#
_entry.id   AF-A0A1T3NZE7-F1
#
_cell.length_a   1.000
_cell.length_b   1.000
_cell.length_c   1.000
_cell.angle_alpha   90.00
_cell.angle_beta   90.00
_cell.angle_gamma   90.00
#
_symmetry.space_group_name_H-M   'P 1'
#
loop_
_entity.id
_entity.type
_entity.pdbx_description
1 polymer ?
#
loop_
_entity_poly.entity_id
_entity_poly.type
_entity_poly.pdbx_seq_one_letter_code
_entity_poly.pdbx_strand_id
1 'polypeptide(L)'
;MSVMLTEAGRFLRRIVLPLAILTFVMVGLGLLVTRTLDGVWPFTAEDDLERTLAEHRSGTWNDVTHVFSTLADTGVIIATTLVAVVLIRIVSRSWRGPLFLAGAVAGQALVFWLVQLFVSRDRPGVPRLEQAAATSSFPSGHTGAAFALYGGLAVLLASRLRPRAAVVSVWVLLGAIPLAVAGSRMYRGMHHPSDVLTSLLYAGVVLVVMNRALLSPKSIWGYWGRRARREAPTGAGGGRPRAAVVVNPIKLDIAESRTRIDRIMHDTGWAEPLWLETTVLDPGAGVTAKALAEGVDLVIAAGGDGTIRECAGALAGTDTPLAVIPAGTGNLLARNLGLPIDIADALHVALHGRDRRIDLGMVEGNAEADGDTGAGAAESRCFTAMAGIGLDAAMVADAPDALKKKVGWPAYVVSGARHLRDRRMRVTLTVDDGEPIRRRARMVLVGNVGALQAGMQLLPGAAPDDGLLDVVVFAPYGMTGWAHATVRVIGRRRDQEPAVVPVKQQRLRPIEHFTGRTVLIETDRPEPREVDGDPIGPGTRLAVRVRPGALTVRVP
;
A
#
# COMPACT_ATOMS: atom_id res chain seq x y z
N MET A 1 28.23 -17.64 4.26
CA MET A 1 28.02 -19.00 3.72
C MET A 1 26.73 -19.68 4.27
N SER A 2 26.45 -19.66 5.58
CA SER A 2 25.24 -20.30 6.15
C SER A 2 23.89 -19.68 5.73
N VAL A 3 23.87 -18.36 5.43
CA VAL A 3 22.67 -17.63 4.97
C VAL A 3 22.24 -18.09 3.58
N MET A 4 23.15 -18.12 2.61
CA MET A 4 22.87 -18.62 1.26
C MET A 4 22.39 -20.08 1.27
N LEU A 5 22.99 -20.94 2.09
CA LEU A 5 22.57 -22.34 2.22
C LEU A 5 21.13 -22.48 2.77
N THR A 6 20.73 -21.61 3.70
CA THR A 6 19.39 -21.62 4.32
C THR A 6 18.32 -21.00 3.41
N GLU A 7 18.70 -20.00 2.60
CA GLU A 7 17.84 -19.40 1.57
C GLU A 7 17.62 -20.35 0.41
N ALA A 8 18.70 -20.95 -0.09
CA ALA A 8 18.64 -22.01 -1.08
C ALA A 8 17.74 -23.15 -0.59
N GLY A 9 17.88 -23.60 0.66
CA GLY A 9 17.03 -24.64 1.23
C GLY A 9 15.54 -24.31 1.29
N ARG A 10 15.16 -23.05 1.47
CA ARG A 10 13.74 -22.62 1.50
C ARG A 10 13.16 -22.38 0.12
N PHE A 11 13.93 -21.75 -0.76
CA PHE A 11 13.59 -21.66 -2.17
C PHE A 11 13.39 -23.07 -2.75
N LEU A 12 14.32 -23.98 -2.42
CA LEU A 12 14.24 -25.40 -2.76
C LEU A 12 12.95 -26.03 -2.22
N ARG A 13 12.65 -25.93 -0.93
CA ARG A 13 11.46 -26.58 -0.32
C ARG A 13 10.12 -25.99 -0.74
N ARG A 14 10.05 -24.69 -1.06
CA ARG A 14 8.76 -23.99 -1.28
C ARG A 14 8.41 -23.75 -2.73
N ILE A 15 9.41 -23.75 -3.61
CA ILE A 15 9.21 -23.51 -5.04
C ILE A 15 9.73 -24.71 -5.81
N VAL A 16 11.03 -25.02 -5.72
CA VAL A 16 11.65 -26.04 -6.58
C VAL A 16 11.06 -27.44 -6.33
N LEU A 17 10.96 -27.88 -5.08
CA LEU A 17 10.47 -29.22 -4.74
C LEU A 17 8.98 -29.40 -5.13
N PRO A 18 8.05 -28.49 -4.79
CA PRO A 18 6.68 -28.58 -5.28
C PRO A 18 6.57 -28.58 -6.81
N LEU A 19 7.36 -27.75 -7.50
CA LEU A 19 7.36 -27.72 -8.97
C LEU A 19 7.97 -29.00 -9.57
N ALA A 20 8.99 -29.59 -8.94
CA ALA A 20 9.58 -30.86 -9.36
C ALA A 20 8.60 -32.02 -9.17
N ILE A 21 7.91 -32.08 -8.02
CA ILE A 21 6.84 -33.06 -7.76
C ILE A 21 5.72 -32.89 -8.79
N LEU A 22 5.28 -31.65 -9.04
CA LEU A 22 4.26 -31.36 -10.04
C LEU A 22 4.69 -31.81 -11.44
N THR A 23 5.94 -31.54 -11.82
CA THR A 23 6.51 -31.98 -13.11
C THR A 23 6.48 -33.51 -13.21
N PHE A 24 6.91 -34.22 -12.17
CA PHE A 24 6.88 -35.68 -12.15
C PHE A 24 5.45 -36.23 -12.29
N VAL A 25 4.49 -35.66 -11.55
CA VAL A 25 3.07 -36.02 -11.68
C VAL A 25 2.55 -35.75 -13.09
N MET A 26 2.91 -34.62 -13.68
CA MET A 26 2.50 -34.25 -15.04
C MET A 26 3.09 -35.18 -16.11
N VAL A 27 4.36 -35.57 -15.97
CA VAL A 27 4.98 -36.57 -16.85
C VAL A 27 4.28 -37.92 -16.70
N GLY A 28 4.02 -38.36 -15.46
CA GLY A 28 3.29 -39.60 -15.19
C GLY A 28 1.88 -39.61 -15.79
N LEU A 29 1.13 -38.52 -15.62
CA LEU A 29 -0.20 -38.34 -16.23
C LEU A 29 -0.11 -38.35 -17.76
N GLY A 30 0.84 -37.63 -18.35
CA GLY A 30 1.03 -37.60 -19.79
C GLY A 30 1.38 -38.96 -20.37
N LEU A 31 2.27 -39.72 -19.72
CA LEU A 31 2.61 -41.09 -20.12
C LEU A 31 1.43 -42.05 -19.95
N LEU A 32 0.64 -41.89 -18.88
CA LEU A 32 -0.55 -42.70 -18.64
C LEU A 32 -1.61 -42.46 -19.73
N VAL A 33 -1.88 -41.20 -20.07
CA VAL A 33 -2.80 -40.83 -21.15
C VAL A 33 -2.30 -41.35 -22.49
N THR A 34 -1.04 -41.09 -22.83
CA THR A 34 -0.48 -41.43 -24.16
C THR A 34 -0.18 -42.91 -24.38
N ARG A 35 0.15 -43.69 -23.34
CA ARG A 35 0.59 -45.09 -23.51
C ARG A 35 -0.39 -46.13 -23.00
N THR A 36 -1.26 -45.77 -22.06
CA THR A 36 -2.09 -46.75 -21.35
C THR A 36 -3.58 -46.49 -21.55
N LEU A 37 -4.01 -45.23 -21.54
CA LEU A 37 -5.43 -44.86 -21.57
C LEU A 37 -5.92 -44.40 -22.96
N ASP A 38 -5.05 -44.34 -23.96
CA ASP A 38 -5.37 -43.87 -25.33
C ASP A 38 -6.57 -44.63 -25.95
N GLY A 39 -6.74 -45.91 -25.61
CA GLY A 39 -7.87 -46.75 -26.06
C GLY A 39 -9.02 -46.88 -25.06
N VAL A 40 -9.06 -46.08 -23.99
CA VAL A 40 -10.03 -46.23 -22.89
C VAL A 40 -10.90 -44.97 -22.78
N TRP A 41 -12.20 -45.14 -22.56
CA TRP A 41 -13.10 -44.02 -22.27
C TRP A 41 -12.64 -43.27 -20.99
N PRO A 42 -12.62 -41.93 -20.95
CA PRO A 42 -13.19 -40.99 -21.92
C PRO A 42 -12.24 -40.54 -23.05
N PHE A 43 -11.00 -41.02 -23.12
CA PHE A 43 -10.01 -40.54 -24.09
C PHE A 43 -10.36 -40.90 -25.54
N THR A 44 -11.00 -42.05 -25.74
CA THR A 44 -11.56 -42.43 -27.06
C THR A 44 -12.70 -41.53 -27.53
N ALA A 45 -13.37 -40.80 -26.63
CA ALA A 45 -14.44 -39.87 -26.98
C ALA A 45 -13.93 -38.45 -27.28
N GLU A 46 -12.63 -38.18 -27.06
CA GLU A 46 -12.02 -36.89 -27.37
C GLU A 46 -12.01 -36.63 -28.88
N ASP A 47 -11.66 -37.64 -29.67
CA ASP A 47 -11.62 -37.56 -31.14
C ASP A 47 -12.99 -37.21 -31.74
N ASP A 48 -14.08 -37.77 -31.18
CA ASP A 48 -15.45 -37.50 -31.64
C ASP A 48 -15.88 -36.06 -31.31
N LEU A 49 -15.51 -35.56 -30.12
CA LEU A 49 -15.77 -34.17 -29.74
C LEU A 49 -15.03 -33.21 -30.67
N GLU A 50 -13.77 -33.50 -31.00
CA GLU A 50 -12.96 -32.67 -31.88
C GLU A 50 -13.45 -32.67 -33.32
N ARG A 51 -13.89 -33.83 -33.83
CA ARG A 51 -14.53 -33.93 -35.13
C ARG A 51 -15.82 -33.12 -35.16
N THR A 52 -16.65 -33.24 -34.13
CA THR A 52 -17.89 -32.45 -33.98
C THR A 52 -17.59 -30.93 -34.00
N LEU A 53 -16.57 -30.50 -33.26
CA LEU A 53 -16.15 -29.09 -33.25
C LEU A 53 -15.64 -28.63 -34.61
N ALA A 54 -14.92 -29.48 -35.34
CA ALA A 54 -14.42 -29.18 -36.68
C ALA A 54 -15.54 -29.07 -37.72
N GLU A 55 -16.57 -29.92 -37.63
CA GLU A 55 -17.75 -29.89 -38.50
C GLU A 55 -18.62 -28.64 -38.28
N HIS A 56 -18.72 -28.16 -37.05
CA HIS A 56 -19.52 -26.98 -36.68
C HIS A 56 -18.76 -25.65 -36.82
N ARG A 57 -17.70 -25.61 -37.64
CA ARG A 57 -16.92 -24.38 -37.82
C ARG A 57 -17.68 -23.33 -38.62
N SER A 58 -17.58 -22.07 -38.20
CA SER A 58 -18.19 -20.93 -38.92
C SER A 58 -17.24 -19.73 -38.94
N GLY A 59 -17.39 -18.84 -39.92
CA GLY A 59 -16.52 -17.66 -40.04
C GLY A 59 -16.49 -16.82 -38.76
N THR A 60 -17.65 -16.56 -38.17
CA THR A 60 -17.77 -15.80 -36.92
C THR A 60 -17.02 -16.46 -35.76
N TRP A 61 -17.17 -17.78 -35.58
CA TRP A 61 -16.50 -18.48 -34.49
C TRP A 61 -15.00 -18.68 -34.75
N ASN A 62 -14.57 -18.73 -36.01
CA ASN A 62 -13.15 -18.69 -36.37
C ASN A 62 -12.50 -17.38 -35.91
N ASP A 63 -13.15 -16.23 -36.13
CA ASP A 63 -12.64 -14.92 -35.70
C ASP A 63 -12.61 -14.78 -34.17
N VAL A 64 -13.68 -15.19 -33.49
CA VAL A 64 -13.76 -15.16 -32.02
C VAL A 64 -12.67 -16.03 -31.40
N THR A 65 -12.51 -17.26 -31.89
CA THR A 65 -11.46 -18.17 -31.38
C THR A 65 -10.06 -17.70 -31.77
N HIS A 66 -9.91 -16.91 -32.83
CA HIS A 66 -8.66 -16.24 -33.18
C HIS A 66 -8.23 -15.19 -32.16
N VAL A 67 -9.16 -14.36 -31.67
CA VAL A 67 -8.87 -13.38 -30.62
C VAL A 67 -8.35 -14.08 -29.36
N PHE A 68 -9.03 -15.12 -28.89
CA PHE A 68 -8.61 -15.82 -27.68
C PHE A 68 -7.31 -16.62 -27.88
N SER A 69 -7.07 -17.21 -29.05
CA SER A 69 -5.79 -17.84 -29.36
C SER A 69 -4.64 -16.81 -29.32
N THR A 70 -4.87 -15.61 -29.86
CA THR A 70 -3.89 -14.51 -29.86
C THR A 70 -3.59 -14.00 -28.44
N LEU A 71 -4.61 -13.89 -27.58
CA LEU A 71 -4.41 -13.49 -26.17
C LEU A 71 -3.54 -14.47 -25.38
N ALA A 72 -3.53 -15.74 -25.80
CA ALA A 72 -2.73 -16.78 -25.18
C ALA A 72 -1.36 -16.97 -25.85
N ASP A 73 -1.07 -16.23 -26.92
CA ASP A 73 0.20 -16.33 -27.63
C ASP A 73 1.37 -15.99 -26.70
N THR A 74 2.49 -16.69 -26.88
CA THR A 74 3.63 -16.62 -25.96
C THR A 74 4.19 -15.19 -25.90
N GLY A 75 4.29 -14.51 -27.04
CA GLY A 75 4.75 -13.12 -27.09
C GLY A 75 3.81 -12.17 -26.34
N VAL A 76 2.49 -12.34 -26.52
CA VAL A 76 1.46 -11.53 -25.86
C VAL A 76 1.46 -11.77 -24.35
N ILE A 77 1.57 -13.02 -23.89
CA ILE A 77 1.65 -13.35 -22.46
C ILE A 77 2.88 -12.70 -21.83
N ILE A 78 4.07 -12.82 -22.44
CA ILE A 78 5.30 -12.22 -21.93
C ILE A 78 5.17 -10.70 -21.84
N ALA A 79 4.75 -10.05 -22.94
CA ALA A 79 4.60 -8.59 -22.99
C ALA A 79 3.59 -8.09 -21.93
N THR A 80 2.42 -8.74 -21.84
CA THR A 80 1.37 -8.38 -20.88
C THR A 80 1.85 -8.60 -19.44
N THR A 81 2.59 -9.68 -19.17
CA THR A 81 3.18 -9.95 -17.86
C THR A 81 4.17 -8.85 -17.47
N LEU A 82 5.08 -8.45 -18.37
CA LEU A 82 6.06 -7.40 -18.11
C LEU A 82 5.39 -6.05 -17.81
N VAL A 83 4.40 -5.67 -18.62
CA VAL A 83 3.62 -4.44 -18.38
C VAL A 83 2.90 -4.51 -17.03
N ALA A 84 2.23 -5.63 -16.72
CA ALA A 84 1.55 -5.82 -15.45
C ALA A 84 2.51 -5.74 -14.26
N VAL A 85 3.69 -6.39 -14.33
CA VAL A 85 4.74 -6.34 -13.30
C VAL A 85 5.15 -4.89 -13.00
N VAL A 86 5.40 -4.09 -14.04
CA VAL A 86 5.77 -2.67 -13.90
C VAL A 86 4.63 -1.86 -13.28
N LEU A 87 3.41 -2.00 -13.80
CA LEU A 87 2.24 -1.29 -13.28
C LEU A 87 1.96 -1.64 -11.82
N ILE A 88 1.99 -2.93 -11.47
CA ILE A 88 1.80 -3.39 -10.10
C ILE A 88 2.91 -2.83 -9.20
N ARG A 89 4.16 -2.79 -9.66
CA ARG A 89 5.28 -2.22 -8.89
C ARG A 89 5.12 -0.72 -8.64
N ILE A 90 4.61 0.03 -9.64
CA ILE A 90 4.37 1.47 -9.52
C ILE A 90 3.23 1.73 -8.53
N VAL A 91 2.11 1.02 -8.68
CA VAL A 91 0.89 1.24 -7.89
C VAL A 91 1.05 0.75 -6.44
N SER A 92 1.60 -0.45 -6.24
CA SER A 92 1.69 -1.06 -4.91
C SER A 92 2.94 -0.69 -4.13
N ARG A 93 3.95 -0.14 -4.80
CA ARG A 93 5.30 0.11 -4.26
C ARG A 93 5.96 -1.09 -3.56
N SER A 94 5.46 -2.30 -3.81
CA SER A 94 5.95 -3.55 -3.24
C SER A 94 6.37 -4.50 -4.36
N TRP A 95 7.45 -5.26 -4.12
CA TRP A 95 7.92 -6.29 -5.04
C TRP A 95 7.16 -7.62 -4.91
N ARG A 96 6.33 -7.81 -3.88
CA ARG A 96 5.62 -9.08 -3.63
C ARG A 96 4.67 -9.46 -4.76
N GLY A 97 3.80 -8.54 -5.17
CA GLY A 97 2.84 -8.76 -6.26
C GLY A 97 3.50 -9.00 -7.61
N PRO A 98 4.46 -8.16 -8.04
CA PRO A 98 5.19 -8.35 -9.29
C PRO A 98 5.96 -9.69 -9.34
N LEU A 99 6.67 -10.04 -8.27
CA LEU A 99 7.41 -11.31 -8.19
C LEU A 99 6.48 -12.52 -8.19
N PHE A 100 5.30 -12.42 -7.55
CA PHE A 100 4.29 -13.47 -7.61
C PHE A 100 3.79 -13.71 -9.04
N LEU A 101 3.42 -12.65 -9.76
CA LEU A 101 2.89 -12.78 -11.11
C LEU A 101 3.95 -13.33 -12.08
N ALA A 102 5.16 -12.75 -12.06
CA ALA A 102 6.28 -13.23 -12.86
C ALA A 102 6.65 -14.68 -12.52
N GLY A 103 6.69 -15.03 -11.23
CA GLY A 103 6.97 -16.37 -10.75
C GLY A 103 5.92 -17.41 -11.15
N ALA A 104 4.64 -17.02 -11.20
CA ALA A 104 3.55 -17.89 -11.64
C ALA A 104 3.66 -18.23 -13.14
N VAL A 105 3.89 -17.22 -13.98
CA VAL A 105 4.07 -17.42 -15.43
C VAL A 105 5.34 -18.20 -15.73
N ALA A 106 6.47 -17.84 -15.10
CA ALA A 106 7.74 -18.54 -15.29
C ALA A 106 7.69 -19.98 -14.76
N GLY A 107 7.07 -20.21 -13.60
CA GLY A 107 6.90 -21.54 -13.03
C GLY A 107 6.03 -22.45 -13.89
N GLN A 108 4.96 -21.91 -14.47
CA GLN A 108 4.10 -22.64 -15.41
C GLN A 108 4.88 -23.00 -16.68
N ALA A 109 5.58 -22.03 -17.28
CA ALA A 109 6.37 -22.26 -18.49
C ALA A 109 7.48 -23.29 -18.28
N LEU A 110 8.14 -23.28 -17.11
CA LEU A 110 9.16 -24.25 -16.75
C LEU A 110 8.59 -25.67 -16.65
N VAL A 111 7.48 -25.86 -15.92
CA VAL A 111 6.83 -27.17 -15.81
C VAL A 111 6.39 -27.67 -17.18
N PHE A 112 5.77 -26.79 -18.00
CA PHE A 112 5.41 -27.12 -19.38
C PHE A 112 6.63 -27.63 -20.17
N TRP A 113 7.71 -26.85 -20.21
CA TRP A 113 8.89 -27.19 -21.00
C TRP A 113 9.53 -28.51 -20.55
N LEU A 114 9.61 -28.76 -19.25
CA LEU A 114 10.15 -30.02 -18.71
C LEU A 114 9.29 -31.23 -19.08
N VAL A 115 7.95 -31.11 -19.06
CA VAL A 115 7.06 -32.21 -19.45
C VAL A 115 7.22 -32.55 -20.93
N GLN A 116 7.42 -31.55 -21.79
CA GLN A 116 7.63 -31.76 -23.24
C GLN A 116 8.89 -32.58 -23.57
N LEU A 117 9.86 -32.68 -22.65
CA LEU A 117 11.04 -33.52 -22.84
C LEU A 117 10.73 -35.03 -22.75
N PHE A 118 9.63 -35.41 -22.10
CA PHE A 118 9.32 -36.80 -21.79
C PHE A 118 8.01 -37.28 -22.41
N VAL A 119 7.07 -36.38 -22.68
CA VAL A 119 5.74 -36.71 -23.20
C VAL A 119 5.61 -36.21 -24.62
N SER A 120 5.36 -37.13 -25.55
CA SER A 120 5.01 -36.81 -26.93
C SER A 120 3.60 -37.33 -27.20
N ARG A 121 2.66 -36.40 -27.32
CA ARG A 121 1.28 -36.69 -27.71
C ARG A 121 1.00 -36.06 -29.06
N ASP A 122 0.43 -36.84 -29.96
CA ASP A 122 -0.03 -36.34 -31.25
C ASP A 122 -1.21 -35.39 -31.08
N ARG A 123 -1.25 -34.41 -31.97
CA ARG A 123 -2.35 -33.45 -32.03
C ARG A 123 -3.59 -34.10 -32.63
N PRO A 124 -4.77 -33.53 -32.36
CA PRO A 124 -6.03 -33.90 -33.00
C PRO A 124 -5.93 -34.16 -34.51
N GLY A 125 -6.57 -35.24 -34.96
CA GLY A 125 -6.62 -35.69 -36.36
C GLY A 125 -7.55 -34.89 -37.27
N VAL A 126 -7.90 -33.66 -36.90
CA VAL A 126 -8.82 -32.78 -37.64
C VAL A 126 -8.07 -31.68 -38.39
N PRO A 127 -8.62 -31.11 -39.49
CA PRO A 127 -8.02 -29.95 -40.16
C PRO A 127 -7.78 -28.81 -39.18
N ARG A 128 -6.63 -28.15 -39.26
CA ARG A 128 -6.23 -27.10 -38.31
C ARG A 128 -6.44 -25.72 -38.91
N LEU A 129 -6.86 -24.78 -38.07
CA LEU A 129 -7.02 -23.37 -38.45
C LEU A 129 -5.74 -22.54 -38.21
N GLU A 130 -4.69 -23.14 -37.66
CA GLU A 130 -3.38 -22.52 -37.42
C GLU A 130 -2.26 -23.54 -37.67
N GLN A 131 -1.06 -23.03 -37.93
CA GLN A 131 0.13 -23.88 -37.97
C GLN A 131 0.46 -24.39 -36.57
N ALA A 132 0.70 -25.70 -36.48
CA ALA A 132 1.10 -26.34 -35.24
C ALA A 132 2.55 -25.97 -34.90
N ALA A 133 2.78 -25.53 -33.67
CA ALA A 133 4.13 -25.43 -33.13
C ALA A 133 4.78 -26.82 -33.08
N ALA A 134 6.11 -26.88 -33.20
CA ALA A 134 6.93 -28.10 -33.17
C ALA A 134 6.94 -28.84 -31.81
N THR A 135 5.98 -28.58 -30.95
CA THR A 135 5.86 -29.13 -29.60
C THR A 135 4.70 -30.12 -29.52
N SER A 136 4.80 -31.07 -28.57
CA SER A 136 3.74 -32.04 -28.23
C SER A 136 2.41 -31.36 -27.88
N SER A 137 1.30 -32.08 -28.11
CA SER A 137 -0.05 -31.63 -27.75
C SER A 137 -0.27 -31.56 -26.24
N PHE A 138 0.33 -32.48 -25.47
CA PHE A 138 0.14 -32.55 -24.02
C PHE A 138 1.33 -31.95 -23.27
N PRO A 139 1.13 -31.04 -22.29
CA PRO A 139 -0.10 -30.29 -22.02
C PRO A 139 -0.19 -29.02 -22.89
N SER A 140 -1.35 -28.37 -22.94
CA SER A 140 -1.52 -27.08 -23.64
C SER A 140 -0.78 -25.91 -22.94
N GLY A 141 0.38 -25.53 -23.49
CA GLY A 141 1.18 -24.40 -23.01
C GLY A 141 0.43 -23.06 -23.01
N HIS A 142 -0.33 -22.76 -24.07
CA HIS A 142 -1.11 -21.53 -24.23
C HIS A 142 -2.20 -21.41 -23.16
N THR A 143 -2.94 -22.50 -22.92
CA THR A 143 -3.98 -22.55 -21.88
C THR A 143 -3.38 -22.38 -20.48
N GLY A 144 -2.27 -23.06 -20.20
CA GLY A 144 -1.57 -22.94 -18.93
C GLY A 144 -1.04 -21.53 -18.67
N ALA A 145 -0.41 -20.92 -19.68
CA ALA A 145 0.16 -19.58 -19.61
C ALA A 145 -0.91 -18.51 -19.39
N ALA A 146 -2.03 -18.60 -20.13
CA ALA A 146 -3.19 -17.74 -19.93
C ALA A 146 -3.74 -17.87 -18.50
N PHE A 147 -3.88 -19.10 -17.98
CA PHE A 147 -4.36 -19.31 -16.61
C PHE A 147 -3.40 -18.71 -15.57
N ALA A 148 -2.09 -18.89 -15.74
CA ALA A 148 -1.09 -18.33 -14.83
C ALA A 148 -1.12 -16.79 -14.81
N LEU A 149 -1.24 -16.14 -15.97
CA LEU A 149 -1.32 -14.69 -16.09
C LEU A 149 -2.64 -14.14 -15.53
N TYR A 150 -3.77 -14.53 -16.14
CA TYR A 150 -5.07 -13.94 -15.82
C TYR A 150 -5.59 -14.39 -14.45
N GLY A 151 -5.33 -15.65 -14.07
CA GLY A 151 -5.60 -16.15 -12.72
C GLY A 151 -4.70 -15.47 -11.68
N GLY A 152 -3.43 -15.23 -11.99
CA GLY A 152 -2.52 -14.46 -11.13
C GLY A 152 -2.99 -13.01 -10.92
N LEU A 153 -3.43 -12.34 -12.00
CA LEU A 153 -4.04 -11.01 -11.92
C LEU A 153 -5.33 -11.00 -11.08
N ALA A 154 -6.18 -12.03 -11.23
CA ALA A 154 -7.40 -12.18 -10.44
C ALA A 154 -7.09 -12.27 -8.95
N VAL A 155 -6.09 -13.08 -8.55
CA VAL A 155 -5.65 -13.19 -7.15
C VAL A 155 -5.21 -11.82 -6.61
N LEU A 156 -4.39 -11.08 -7.35
CA LEU A 156 -3.85 -9.79 -6.91
C LEU A 156 -4.90 -8.68 -6.83
N LEU A 157 -5.88 -8.68 -7.74
CA LEU A 157 -6.96 -7.70 -7.74
C LEU A 157 -8.00 -8.02 -6.67
N ALA A 158 -8.41 -9.29 -6.56
CA ALA A 158 -9.36 -9.75 -5.55
C ALA A 158 -8.86 -9.48 -4.13
N SER A 159 -7.54 -9.62 -3.87
CA SER A 159 -6.96 -9.34 -2.55
C SER A 159 -6.99 -7.87 -2.14
N ARG A 160 -7.33 -6.94 -3.06
CA ARG A 160 -7.40 -5.49 -2.79
C ARG A 160 -8.82 -4.94 -2.75
N LEU A 161 -9.81 -5.72 -3.18
CA LEU A 161 -11.21 -5.29 -3.24
C LEU A 161 -11.93 -5.69 -1.95
N ARG A 162 -12.73 -4.78 -1.40
CA ARG A 162 -13.58 -5.03 -0.22
C ARG A 162 -15.00 -5.52 -0.57
N PRO A 163 -15.71 -4.98 -1.59
CA PRO A 163 -17.07 -5.42 -1.87
C PRO A 163 -17.08 -6.81 -2.51
N ARG A 164 -17.87 -7.74 -1.95
CA ARG A 164 -18.01 -9.12 -2.44
C ARG A 164 -18.38 -9.17 -3.92
N ALA A 165 -19.30 -8.30 -4.36
CA ALA A 165 -19.69 -8.22 -5.76
C ALA A 165 -18.50 -7.91 -6.69
N ALA A 166 -17.63 -6.97 -6.30
CA ALA A 166 -16.45 -6.63 -7.09
C ALA A 166 -15.42 -7.77 -7.12
N VAL A 167 -15.23 -8.47 -6.00
CA VAL A 167 -14.37 -9.65 -5.94
C VAL A 167 -14.88 -10.74 -6.88
N VAL A 168 -16.19 -11.03 -6.85
CA VAL A 168 -16.83 -12.00 -7.74
C VAL A 168 -16.69 -11.57 -9.21
N SER A 169 -16.94 -10.31 -9.54
CA SER A 169 -16.78 -9.79 -10.91
C SER A 169 -15.35 -9.99 -11.44
N VAL A 170 -14.33 -9.74 -10.62
CA VAL A 170 -12.92 -9.95 -11.02
C VAL A 170 -12.66 -11.42 -11.34
N TRP A 171 -13.10 -12.33 -10.47
CA TRP A 171 -12.94 -13.77 -10.70
C TRP A 171 -13.67 -14.25 -11.94
N VAL A 172 -14.89 -13.76 -12.17
CA VAL A 172 -15.68 -14.11 -13.36
C VAL A 172 -15.01 -13.60 -14.62
N LEU A 173 -14.66 -12.31 -14.68
CA LEU A 173 -14.12 -11.69 -15.88
C LEU A 173 -12.73 -12.23 -16.25
N LEU A 174 -11.83 -12.37 -15.28
CA LEU A 174 -10.48 -12.86 -15.54
C LEU A 174 -10.40 -14.39 -15.61
N GLY A 175 -11.28 -15.10 -14.90
CA GLY A 175 -11.38 -16.56 -14.97
C GLY A 175 -12.01 -17.06 -16.28
N ALA A 176 -12.87 -16.26 -16.91
CA ALA A 176 -13.46 -16.60 -18.21
C ALA A 176 -12.42 -16.65 -19.34
N ILE A 177 -11.35 -15.85 -19.27
CA ILE A 177 -10.32 -15.77 -20.32
C ILE A 177 -9.61 -17.11 -20.55
N PRO A 178 -8.97 -17.76 -19.55
CA PRO A 178 -8.30 -19.04 -19.78
C PRO A 178 -9.25 -20.17 -20.18
N LEU A 179 -10.53 -20.10 -19.79
CA LEU A 179 -11.56 -21.04 -20.26
C LEU A 179 -11.90 -20.81 -21.74
N ALA A 180 -12.05 -19.56 -22.16
CA ALA A 180 -12.23 -19.20 -23.57
C ALA A 180 -11.01 -19.58 -24.41
N VAL A 181 -9.80 -19.42 -23.87
CA VAL A 181 -8.56 -19.91 -24.49
C VAL A 181 -8.62 -21.43 -24.64
N ALA A 182 -8.93 -22.20 -23.59
CA ALA A 182 -9.07 -23.65 -23.68
C ALA A 182 -10.05 -24.08 -24.77
N GLY A 183 -11.25 -23.47 -24.80
CA GLY A 183 -12.25 -23.68 -25.85
C GLY A 183 -11.72 -23.38 -27.25
N SER A 184 -11.02 -22.25 -27.42
CA SER A 184 -10.43 -21.88 -28.71
C SER A 184 -9.37 -22.88 -29.18
N ARG A 185 -8.57 -23.46 -28.27
CA ARG A 185 -7.54 -24.45 -28.63
C ARG A 185 -8.14 -25.77 -29.10
N MET A 186 -9.24 -26.22 -28.49
CA MET A 186 -9.98 -27.40 -28.94
C MET A 186 -10.68 -27.13 -30.28
N TYR A 187 -11.43 -26.02 -30.37
CA TYR A 187 -12.18 -25.65 -31.59
C TYR A 187 -11.28 -25.58 -32.85
N ARG A 188 -10.06 -25.07 -32.68
CA ARG A 188 -9.10 -24.89 -33.78
C ARG A 188 -8.27 -26.15 -34.09
N GLY A 189 -8.55 -27.27 -33.41
CA GLY A 189 -7.92 -28.57 -33.64
C GLY A 189 -6.48 -28.65 -33.12
N MET A 190 -6.16 -27.87 -32.08
CA MET A 190 -4.79 -27.75 -31.59
C MET A 190 -4.47 -28.71 -30.44
N HIS A 191 -5.47 -29.04 -29.61
CA HIS A 191 -5.27 -29.78 -28.36
C HIS A 191 -6.52 -30.57 -27.98
N HIS A 192 -6.29 -31.74 -27.35
CA HIS A 192 -7.31 -32.59 -26.77
C HIS A 192 -7.97 -31.97 -25.52
N PRO A 193 -9.23 -32.33 -25.19
CA PRO A 193 -9.89 -31.89 -23.95
C PRO A 193 -9.06 -32.15 -22.69
N SER A 194 -8.44 -33.32 -22.59
CA SER A 194 -7.54 -33.67 -21.49
C SER A 194 -6.27 -32.83 -21.44
N ASP A 195 -5.72 -32.41 -22.59
CA ASP A 195 -4.55 -31.51 -22.67
C ASP A 195 -4.86 -30.16 -22.04
N VAL A 196 -6.03 -29.57 -22.38
CA VAL A 196 -6.44 -28.27 -21.86
C VAL A 196 -6.90 -28.36 -20.41
N LEU A 197 -7.64 -29.41 -20.02
CA LEU A 197 -8.10 -29.62 -18.65
C LEU A 197 -6.92 -29.78 -17.70
N THR A 198 -5.94 -30.61 -18.07
CA THR A 198 -4.75 -30.81 -17.25
C THR A 198 -3.95 -29.53 -17.15
N SER A 199 -3.93 -28.72 -18.23
CA SER A 199 -3.28 -27.40 -18.21
C SER A 199 -3.88 -26.42 -17.21
N LEU A 200 -5.21 -26.37 -17.12
CA LEU A 200 -5.90 -25.54 -16.14
C LEU A 200 -5.58 -26.00 -14.71
N LEU A 201 -5.59 -27.32 -14.47
CA LEU A 201 -5.32 -27.90 -13.16
C LEU A 201 -3.89 -27.62 -12.69
N TYR A 202 -2.87 -27.93 -13.49
CA TYR A 202 -1.49 -27.75 -13.05
C TYR A 202 -1.11 -26.27 -12.95
N ALA A 203 -1.60 -25.41 -13.86
CA ALA A 203 -1.39 -23.96 -13.74
C ALA A 203 -2.02 -23.40 -12.46
N GLY A 204 -3.18 -23.93 -12.04
CA GLY A 204 -3.77 -23.65 -10.74
C GLY A 204 -2.87 -24.06 -9.57
N VAL A 205 -2.26 -25.25 -9.63
CA VAL A 205 -1.29 -25.70 -8.61
C VAL A 205 -0.07 -24.76 -8.56
N VAL A 206 0.48 -24.37 -9.71
CA VAL A 206 1.59 -23.39 -9.79
C VAL A 206 1.21 -22.08 -9.12
N LEU A 207 0.01 -21.55 -9.40
CA LEU A 207 -0.48 -20.33 -8.75
C LEU A 207 -0.58 -20.48 -7.24
N VAL A 208 -1.08 -21.61 -6.74
CA VAL A 208 -1.15 -21.90 -5.29
C VAL A 208 0.25 -21.97 -4.67
N VAL A 209 1.20 -22.62 -5.33
CA VAL A 209 2.60 -22.70 -4.88
C VAL A 209 3.21 -21.31 -4.79
N MET A 210 3.07 -20.49 -5.83
CA MET A 210 3.61 -19.12 -5.85
C MET A 210 2.93 -18.21 -4.83
N ASN A 211 1.62 -18.31 -4.67
CA ASN A 211 0.86 -17.55 -3.68
C ASN A 211 1.36 -17.87 -2.26
N ARG A 212 1.53 -19.16 -1.95
CA ARG A 212 2.08 -19.60 -0.65
C ARG A 212 3.52 -19.14 -0.45
N ALA A 213 4.35 -19.22 -1.48
CA ALA A 213 5.77 -18.87 -1.38
C ALA A 213 6.00 -17.35 -1.23
N LEU A 214 5.22 -16.52 -1.93
CA LEU A 214 5.52 -15.10 -2.15
C LEU A 214 4.51 -14.13 -1.52
N LEU A 215 3.22 -14.48 -1.42
CA LEU A 215 2.18 -13.59 -0.89
C LEU A 215 1.69 -13.96 0.51
N SER A 216 1.85 -15.20 0.97
CA SER A 216 1.34 -15.60 2.29
C SER A 216 2.09 -14.93 3.47
N PRO A 217 1.45 -14.78 4.64
CA PRO A 217 2.12 -14.29 5.87
C PRO A 217 3.32 -15.15 6.29
N LYS A 218 3.33 -16.43 5.90
CA LYS A 218 4.43 -17.36 6.14
C LYS A 218 5.50 -17.31 5.05
N SER A 219 5.41 -16.43 4.04
CA SER A 219 6.26 -16.35 2.81
C SER A 219 7.77 -16.31 3.07
N ILE A 220 8.56 -16.42 1.99
CA ILE A 220 10.03 -16.28 2.03
C ILE A 220 10.42 -14.94 2.70
N TRP A 221 9.60 -13.90 2.51
CA TRP A 221 9.73 -12.59 3.13
C TRP A 221 9.34 -12.56 4.62
N GLY A 222 8.36 -13.34 5.05
CA GLY A 222 8.00 -13.48 6.48
C GLY A 222 9.11 -14.07 7.36
N TYR A 223 10.16 -14.66 6.76
CA TYR A 223 11.35 -15.10 7.48
C TYR A 223 12.36 -13.97 7.75
N TRP A 224 12.41 -12.91 6.92
CA TRP A 224 13.25 -11.74 7.21
C TRP A 224 12.78 -11.06 8.51
N GLY A 225 11.47 -11.06 8.78
CA GLY A 225 10.94 -10.72 10.11
C GLY A 225 11.39 -11.67 11.22
N ARG A 226 11.57 -12.96 10.93
CA ARG A 226 12.02 -13.94 11.93
C ARG A 226 13.53 -13.95 12.20
N ARG A 227 14.37 -13.35 11.35
CA ARG A 227 15.80 -13.19 11.67
C ARG A 227 16.09 -11.87 12.37
N ALA A 228 15.34 -10.81 12.07
CA ALA A 228 15.29 -9.63 12.94
C ALA A 228 14.88 -10.01 14.39
N ARG A 229 14.10 -11.10 14.59
CA ARG A 229 13.83 -11.69 15.93
C ARG A 229 15.03 -12.31 16.66
N ARG A 230 16.14 -12.62 15.99
CA ARG A 230 17.34 -13.21 16.62
C ARG A 230 18.49 -12.23 16.82
N GLU A 231 18.45 -11.09 16.13
CA GLU A 231 19.43 -10.01 16.26
C GLU A 231 18.76 -8.73 16.81
N ALA A 232 17.65 -8.88 17.55
CA ALA A 232 17.21 -7.84 18.48
C ALA A 232 18.28 -7.70 19.57
N PRO A 233 18.65 -6.49 20.02
CA PRO A 233 19.58 -6.33 21.11
C PRO A 233 19.05 -7.14 22.29
N THR A 234 19.83 -8.11 22.76
CA THR A 234 19.65 -8.66 24.10
C THR A 234 20.06 -7.55 25.06
N GLY A 235 19.14 -6.61 25.28
CA GLY A 235 19.20 -5.70 26.40
C GLY A 235 19.31 -6.55 27.68
N ALA A 236 20.31 -6.26 28.47
CA ALA A 236 20.62 -6.99 29.68
C ALA A 236 19.43 -6.96 30.67
N GLY A 237 18.92 -8.14 31.04
CA GLY A 237 18.12 -8.37 32.25
C GLY A 237 16.59 -8.46 32.08
N GLY A 238 16.05 -9.69 32.08
CA GLY A 238 14.67 -10.01 32.54
C GLY A 238 13.53 -9.99 31.50
N GLY A 239 12.83 -11.12 31.34
CA GLY A 239 11.49 -11.18 30.71
C GLY A 239 11.43 -11.18 29.17
N ARG A 240 10.29 -11.62 28.62
CA ARG A 240 9.93 -11.37 27.20
C ARG A 240 9.49 -9.90 27.07
N PRO A 241 9.89 -9.16 26.01
CA PRO A 241 9.47 -7.78 25.84
C PRO A 241 7.95 -7.69 25.70
N ARG A 242 7.34 -6.65 26.27
CA ARG A 242 5.89 -6.44 26.32
C ARG A 242 5.54 -5.16 25.56
N ALA A 243 4.54 -5.23 24.68
CA ALA A 243 4.00 -4.03 24.04
C ALA A 243 2.64 -3.66 24.65
N ALA A 244 2.28 -2.38 24.56
CA ALA A 244 0.89 -1.95 24.66
C ALA A 244 0.31 -1.72 23.27
N VAL A 245 -0.93 -2.14 23.04
CA VAL A 245 -1.71 -1.82 21.85
C VAL A 245 -2.75 -0.80 22.24
N VAL A 246 -2.52 0.46 21.86
CA VAL A 246 -3.48 1.55 22.03
C VAL A 246 -4.36 1.60 20.79
N VAL A 247 -5.63 1.20 20.93
CA VAL A 247 -6.53 0.99 19.80
C VAL A 247 -7.71 1.94 19.83
N ASN A 248 -8.02 2.53 18.67
CA ASN A 248 -9.28 3.23 18.46
C ASN A 248 -10.38 2.24 18.05
N PRO A 249 -11.35 1.94 18.93
CA PRO A 249 -12.35 0.88 18.70
C PRO A 249 -13.30 1.18 17.52
N ILE A 250 -13.41 2.45 17.10
CA ILE A 250 -14.26 2.87 15.99
C ILE A 250 -13.58 2.63 14.63
N LYS A 251 -12.25 2.56 14.61
CA LYS A 251 -11.47 2.49 13.35
C LYS A 251 -11.10 1.06 12.96
N LEU A 252 -11.16 0.11 13.89
CA LEU A 252 -10.69 -1.27 13.73
C LEU A 252 -11.69 -2.26 14.33
N ASP A 253 -11.84 -3.43 13.70
CA ASP A 253 -12.50 -4.58 14.34
C ASP A 253 -11.55 -5.12 15.42
N ILE A 254 -11.87 -4.88 16.69
CA ILE A 254 -11.02 -5.23 17.82
C ILE A 254 -10.87 -6.74 17.95
N ALA A 255 -11.94 -7.52 17.75
CA ALA A 255 -11.91 -8.97 17.94
C ALA A 255 -11.00 -9.64 16.89
N GLU A 256 -11.13 -9.23 15.62
CA GLU A 256 -10.26 -9.70 14.55
C GLU A 256 -8.81 -9.23 14.76
N SER A 257 -8.62 -7.95 15.06
CA SER A 257 -7.30 -7.33 15.23
C SER A 257 -6.54 -7.96 16.40
N ARG A 258 -7.21 -8.18 17.53
CA ARG A 258 -6.66 -8.82 18.72
C ARG A 258 -6.19 -10.24 18.43
N THR A 259 -7.07 -11.06 17.87
CA THR A 259 -6.73 -12.44 17.48
C THR A 259 -5.50 -12.50 16.56
N ARG A 260 -5.38 -11.56 15.62
CA ARG A 260 -4.28 -11.51 14.66
C ARG A 260 -2.99 -10.98 15.28
N ILE A 261 -3.05 -9.89 16.03
CA ILE A 261 -1.89 -9.25 16.67
C ILE A 261 -1.31 -10.15 17.75
N ASP A 262 -2.14 -10.67 18.65
CA ASP A 262 -1.70 -11.53 19.77
C ASP A 262 -0.98 -12.77 19.25
N ARG A 263 -1.53 -13.41 18.20
CA ARG A 263 -0.90 -14.56 17.55
C ARG A 263 0.47 -14.21 16.98
N ILE A 264 0.59 -13.09 16.28
CA ILE A 264 1.86 -12.67 15.67
C ILE A 264 2.89 -12.30 16.75
N MET A 265 2.45 -11.61 17.80
CA MET A 265 3.28 -11.21 18.93
C MET A 265 3.80 -12.42 19.72
N HIS A 266 2.93 -13.37 20.02
CA HIS A 266 3.31 -14.64 20.63
C HIS A 266 4.34 -15.38 19.76
N ASP A 267 4.08 -15.50 18.45
CA ASP A 267 5.02 -16.13 17.52
C ASP A 267 6.36 -15.37 17.43
N THR A 268 6.39 -14.06 17.72
CA THR A 268 7.61 -13.22 17.78
C THR A 268 8.42 -13.38 19.06
N GLY A 269 7.90 -14.08 20.07
CA GLY A 269 8.54 -14.14 21.38
C GLY A 269 8.29 -12.92 22.26
N TRP A 270 7.32 -12.08 21.91
CA TRP A 270 6.83 -11.02 22.79
C TRP A 270 5.87 -11.60 23.83
N ALA A 271 5.78 -10.94 24.98
CA ALA A 271 4.76 -11.20 25.98
C ALA A 271 3.36 -10.86 25.44
N GLU A 272 2.32 -11.30 26.15
CA GLU A 272 0.94 -10.91 25.83
C GLU A 272 0.79 -9.38 25.90
N PRO A 273 0.31 -8.74 24.82
CA PRO A 273 0.23 -7.28 24.78
C PRO A 273 -0.81 -6.73 25.76
N LEU A 274 -0.51 -5.57 26.34
CA LEU A 274 -1.48 -4.78 27.08
C LEU A 274 -2.41 -4.07 26.10
N TRP A 275 -3.68 -4.47 26.06
CA TRP A 275 -4.68 -3.83 25.21
C TRP A 275 -5.33 -2.66 25.93
N LEU A 276 -5.29 -1.48 25.31
CA LEU A 276 -5.87 -0.25 25.84
C LEU A 276 -6.73 0.42 24.78
N GLU A 277 -8.02 0.55 25.05
CA GLU A 277 -8.96 1.18 24.13
C GLU A 277 -9.05 2.67 24.41
N THR A 278 -8.96 3.49 23.36
CA THR A 278 -9.18 4.94 23.48
C THR A 278 -10.66 5.24 23.66
N THR A 279 -10.97 6.35 24.32
CA THR A 279 -12.33 6.88 24.42
C THR A 279 -12.40 8.30 23.85
N VAL A 280 -13.60 8.88 23.79
CA VAL A 280 -13.74 10.30 23.40
C VAL A 280 -13.04 11.23 24.40
N LEU A 281 -13.07 10.88 25.70
CA LEU A 281 -12.44 11.68 26.76
C LEU A 281 -10.92 11.42 26.86
N ASP A 282 -10.45 10.29 26.37
CA ASP A 282 -9.04 9.91 26.34
C ASP A 282 -8.69 9.32 24.97
N PRO A 283 -8.44 10.18 23.97
CA PRO A 283 -8.19 9.77 22.59
C PRO A 283 -6.82 9.08 22.38
N GLY A 284 -5.97 9.02 23.40
CA GLY A 284 -4.70 8.29 23.34
C GLY A 284 -3.69 8.67 24.42
N ALA A 285 -3.73 9.90 24.94
CA ALA A 285 -2.68 10.40 25.84
C ALA A 285 -2.68 9.70 27.21
N GLY A 286 -3.83 9.63 27.87
CA GLY A 286 -3.96 9.01 29.20
C GLY A 286 -3.78 7.50 29.16
N VAL A 287 -4.30 6.83 28.13
CA VAL A 287 -4.05 5.39 27.92
C VAL A 287 -2.58 5.10 27.61
N THR A 288 -1.90 5.95 26.86
CA THR A 288 -0.45 5.78 26.61
C THR A 288 0.36 6.03 27.88
N ALA A 289 -0.02 7.00 28.72
CA ALA A 289 0.60 7.19 30.03
C ALA A 289 0.42 5.97 30.94
N LYS A 290 -0.75 5.31 30.91
CA LYS A 290 -0.97 4.03 31.61
C LYS A 290 -0.05 2.93 31.07
N ALA A 291 0.12 2.83 29.75
CA ALA A 291 1.05 1.88 29.15
C ALA A 291 2.51 2.10 29.62
N LEU A 292 2.95 3.36 29.71
CA LEU A 292 4.27 3.70 30.23
C LEU A 292 4.43 3.34 31.71
N ALA A 293 3.41 3.60 32.53
CA ALA A 293 3.41 3.21 33.94
C ALA A 293 3.50 1.68 34.14
N GLU A 294 2.98 0.91 33.18
CA GLU A 294 3.07 -0.55 33.11
C GLU A 294 4.43 -1.07 32.60
N GLY A 295 5.37 -0.17 32.29
CA GLY A 295 6.74 -0.51 31.91
C GLY A 295 6.87 -1.23 30.57
N VAL A 296 6.00 -0.91 29.58
CA VAL A 296 6.07 -1.56 28.27
C VAL A 296 7.28 -1.11 27.44
N ASP A 297 7.82 -2.02 26.65
CA ASP A 297 8.98 -1.79 25.76
C ASP A 297 8.60 -1.17 24.41
N LEU A 298 7.30 -1.13 24.08
CA LEU A 298 6.78 -0.65 22.81
C LEU A 298 5.31 -0.21 22.98
N VAL A 299 4.96 0.93 22.39
CA VAL A 299 3.55 1.33 22.24
C VAL A 299 3.15 1.25 20.78
N ILE A 300 2.14 0.44 20.47
CA ILE A 300 1.56 0.28 19.14
C ILE A 300 0.26 1.11 19.09
N ALA A 301 0.30 2.27 18.44
CA ALA A 301 -0.88 3.09 18.18
C ALA A 301 -1.61 2.57 16.94
N ALA A 302 -2.79 1.99 17.14
CA ALA A 302 -3.66 1.44 16.11
C ALA A 302 -4.89 2.34 15.92
N GLY A 303 -4.78 3.30 14.98
CA GLY A 303 -5.79 4.35 14.85
C GLY A 303 -5.54 5.31 13.70
N GLY A 304 -6.27 6.44 13.72
CA GLY A 304 -6.06 7.56 12.81
C GLY A 304 -5.04 8.57 13.33
N ASP A 305 -4.86 9.67 12.59
CA ASP A 305 -3.87 10.71 12.87
C ASP A 305 -4.00 11.29 14.29
N GLY A 306 -5.24 11.57 14.76
CA GLY A 306 -5.48 12.02 16.13
C GLY A 306 -4.97 11.02 17.19
N THR A 307 -5.36 9.74 17.11
CA THR A 307 -4.86 8.71 18.06
C THR A 307 -3.33 8.61 18.03
N ILE A 308 -2.71 8.70 16.84
CA ILE A 308 -1.26 8.66 16.68
C ILE A 308 -0.60 9.88 17.34
N ARG A 309 -1.16 11.09 17.14
CA ARG A 309 -0.67 12.34 17.74
C ARG A 309 -0.73 12.28 19.26
N GLU A 310 -1.83 11.82 19.84
CA GLU A 310 -1.99 11.72 21.29
C GLU A 310 -1.00 10.71 21.90
N CYS A 311 -0.80 9.57 21.25
CA CYS A 311 0.24 8.61 21.67
C CYS A 311 1.65 9.21 21.54
N ALA A 312 1.93 9.90 20.43
CA ALA A 312 3.20 10.58 20.20
C ALA A 312 3.50 11.64 21.26
N GLY A 313 2.50 12.44 21.63
CA GLY A 313 2.62 13.44 22.69
C GLY A 313 2.96 12.83 24.05
N ALA A 314 2.25 11.76 24.43
CA ALA A 314 2.51 11.05 25.68
C ALA A 314 3.89 10.34 25.71
N LEU A 315 4.42 9.93 24.56
CA LEU A 315 5.76 9.34 24.42
C LEU A 315 6.87 10.37 24.24
N ALA A 316 6.53 11.66 24.13
CA ALA A 316 7.50 12.69 23.78
C ALA A 316 8.56 12.88 24.88
N GLY A 317 9.81 12.51 24.58
CA GLY A 317 10.95 12.55 25.49
C GLY A 317 11.17 11.26 26.27
N THR A 318 10.43 10.19 25.99
CA THR A 318 10.71 8.86 26.53
C THR A 318 11.54 8.04 25.53
N ASP A 319 12.18 6.98 26.03
CA ASP A 319 12.91 6.02 25.18
C ASP A 319 11.99 4.92 24.62
N THR A 320 10.74 4.85 25.07
CA THR A 320 9.78 3.84 24.60
C THR A 320 9.34 4.18 23.17
N PRO A 321 9.61 3.31 22.18
CA PRO A 321 9.27 3.57 20.80
C PRO A 321 7.76 3.54 20.54
N LEU A 322 7.31 4.40 19.63
CA LEU A 322 6.00 4.36 19.00
C LEU A 322 6.05 3.50 17.73
N ALA A 323 5.15 2.54 17.60
CA ALA A 323 4.80 1.91 16.33
C ALA A 323 3.40 2.32 15.90
N VAL A 324 3.18 2.42 14.59
CA VAL A 324 1.91 2.87 14.03
C VAL A 324 1.27 1.77 13.19
N ILE A 325 0.03 1.42 13.54
CA ILE A 325 -0.88 0.64 12.69
C ILE A 325 -1.92 1.62 12.12
N PRO A 326 -1.76 2.06 10.86
CA PRO A 326 -2.59 3.10 10.29
C PRO A 326 -4.02 2.59 9.99
N ALA A 327 -5.01 3.19 10.64
CA ALA A 327 -6.44 2.90 10.46
C ALA A 327 -7.28 4.16 10.16
N GLY A 328 -6.64 5.31 9.94
CA GLY A 328 -7.26 6.57 9.58
C GLY A 328 -7.46 6.76 8.07
N THR A 329 -8.14 7.86 7.70
CA THR A 329 -8.30 8.26 6.30
C THR A 329 -7.02 8.94 5.78
N GLY A 330 -6.42 9.81 6.59
CA GLY A 330 -5.20 10.55 6.25
C GLY A 330 -3.94 9.72 6.37
N ASN A 331 -3.65 9.24 7.59
CA ASN A 331 -2.43 8.51 7.93
C ASN A 331 -1.18 9.32 7.55
N LEU A 332 -1.19 10.62 7.85
CA LEU A 332 -0.21 11.62 7.43
C LEU A 332 1.20 11.20 7.85
N LEU A 333 1.40 10.94 9.15
CA LEU A 333 2.71 10.51 9.67
C LEU A 333 3.15 9.20 9.01
N ALA A 334 2.26 8.20 8.98
CA ALA A 334 2.57 6.88 8.43
C ALA A 334 2.99 6.94 6.96
N ARG A 335 2.30 7.74 6.14
CA ARG A 335 2.63 7.91 4.71
C ARG A 335 3.97 8.61 4.52
N ASN A 336 4.26 9.65 5.31
CA ASN A 336 5.51 10.39 5.22
C ASN A 336 6.72 9.57 5.68
N LEU A 337 6.53 8.68 6.65
CA LEU A 337 7.55 7.73 7.11
C LEU A 337 7.66 6.47 6.24
N GLY A 338 6.80 6.32 5.22
CA GLY A 338 6.81 5.16 4.33
C GLY A 338 6.29 3.88 4.97
N LEU A 339 5.47 3.98 6.02
CA LEU A 339 4.89 2.83 6.71
C LEU A 339 3.85 2.10 5.82
N PRO A 340 3.79 0.76 5.90
CA PRO A 340 2.75 -0.01 5.24
C PRO A 340 1.35 0.37 5.76
N ILE A 341 0.37 0.36 4.87
CA ILE A 341 -1.04 0.59 5.23
C ILE A 341 -1.74 -0.71 5.65
N ASP A 342 -1.24 -1.87 5.21
CA ASP A 342 -1.76 -3.16 5.67
C ASP A 342 -1.33 -3.44 7.12
N ILE A 343 -2.27 -3.90 7.95
CA ILE A 343 -2.06 -4.13 9.38
C ILE A 343 -0.94 -5.14 9.64
N ALA A 344 -0.83 -6.22 8.87
CA ALA A 344 0.22 -7.22 9.14
C ALA A 344 1.60 -6.73 8.71
N ASP A 345 1.69 -5.96 7.63
CA ASP A 345 2.96 -5.35 7.24
C ASP A 345 3.35 -4.21 8.21
N ALA A 346 2.38 -3.42 8.71
CA ALA A 346 2.62 -2.41 9.73
C ALA A 346 3.07 -3.05 11.06
N LEU A 347 2.43 -4.14 11.48
CA LEU A 347 2.84 -4.90 12.66
C LEU A 347 4.23 -5.54 12.49
N HIS A 348 4.59 -5.96 11.28
CA HIS A 348 5.95 -6.43 11.00
C HIS A 348 6.98 -5.31 11.23
N VAL A 349 6.71 -4.09 10.77
CA VAL A 349 7.53 -2.91 11.07
C VAL A 349 7.52 -2.57 12.56
N ALA A 350 6.38 -2.69 13.25
CA ALA A 350 6.30 -2.46 14.69
C ALA A 350 7.26 -3.35 15.49
N LEU A 351 7.37 -4.63 15.11
CA LEU A 351 8.11 -5.64 15.87
C LEU A 351 9.56 -5.81 15.41
N HIS A 352 9.90 -5.36 14.18
CA HIS A 352 11.20 -5.62 13.54
C HIS A 352 11.83 -4.38 12.89
N GLY A 353 11.11 -3.26 12.86
CA GLY A 353 11.59 -2.02 12.30
C GLY A 353 12.71 -1.41 13.14
N ARG A 354 13.46 -0.52 12.50
CA ARG A 354 14.50 0.26 13.17
C ARG A 354 13.89 1.45 13.90
N ASP A 355 14.53 1.84 14.99
CA ASP A 355 14.17 3.06 15.70
C ASP A 355 14.72 4.28 14.95
N ARG A 356 13.86 5.26 14.72
CA ARG A 356 14.23 6.58 14.21
C ARG A 356 13.68 7.63 15.16
N ARG A 357 14.55 8.50 15.67
CA ARG A 357 14.12 9.70 16.37
C ARG A 357 13.61 10.71 15.36
N ILE A 358 12.42 11.22 15.61
CA ILE A 358 11.80 12.28 14.83
C ILE A 358 11.44 13.45 15.74
N ASP A 359 11.37 14.62 15.13
CA ASP A 359 10.96 15.85 15.76
C ASP A 359 9.45 15.87 15.96
N LEU A 360 9.00 16.62 16.97
CA LEU A 360 7.60 16.97 17.15
C LEU A 360 7.43 18.48 17.06
N GLY A 361 6.37 18.92 16.39
CA GLY A 361 5.93 20.30 16.48
C GLY A 361 5.12 20.51 17.76
N MET A 362 5.30 21.64 18.42
CA MET A 362 4.58 22.00 19.63
C MET A 362 3.86 23.32 19.40
N VAL A 363 2.54 23.31 19.47
CA VAL A 363 1.68 24.49 19.46
C VAL A 363 1.50 24.97 20.89
N GLU A 364 1.87 26.22 21.16
CA GLU A 364 1.69 26.83 22.48
C GLU A 364 0.19 27.06 22.75
N GLY A 365 -0.26 26.73 23.96
CA GLY A 365 -1.65 26.95 24.39
C GLY A 365 -1.98 28.44 24.47
N ASN A 366 -3.19 28.82 24.06
CA ASN A 366 -3.67 30.21 24.18
C ASN A 366 -4.86 30.27 25.16
N ALA A 367 -4.61 30.78 26.37
CA ALA A 367 -5.60 30.86 27.44
C ALA A 367 -6.87 31.65 27.08
N GLU A 368 -6.80 32.59 26.12
CA GLU A 368 -7.95 33.42 25.71
C GLU A 368 -8.84 32.76 24.65
N ALA A 369 -8.33 31.79 23.88
CA ALA A 369 -9.03 31.15 22.77
C ALA A 369 -9.54 29.73 23.08
N ASP A 370 -8.94 29.06 24.07
CA ASP A 370 -9.21 27.66 24.41
C ASP A 370 -10.28 27.51 25.52
N GLY A 371 -11.21 28.47 25.63
CA GLY A 371 -12.22 28.54 26.70
C GLY A 371 -13.03 27.25 26.90
N ASP A 372 -13.23 26.90 28.18
CA ASP A 372 -14.18 25.95 28.78
C ASP A 372 -14.48 24.62 28.04
N THR A 373 -13.48 23.98 27.42
CA THR A 373 -13.60 22.59 26.95
C THR A 373 -13.21 21.55 28.01
N GLY A 374 -13.31 21.87 29.30
CA GLY A 374 -13.14 20.89 30.40
C GLY A 374 -11.73 20.31 30.60
N ALA A 375 -10.72 20.77 29.87
CA ALA A 375 -9.30 20.50 30.12
C ALA A 375 -8.64 21.81 30.60
N GLY A 376 -8.24 21.83 31.87
CA GLY A 376 -7.68 23.03 32.51
C GLY A 376 -6.34 23.47 31.92
N ALA A 377 -6.11 24.78 31.94
CA ALA A 377 -4.89 25.50 31.58
C ALA A 377 -4.44 25.39 30.12
N ALA A 378 -3.67 26.39 29.68
CA ALA A 378 -3.08 26.53 28.35
C ALA A 378 -2.07 25.41 28.04
N GLU A 379 -2.54 24.17 27.85
CA GLU A 379 -1.70 23.04 27.53
C GLU A 379 -1.16 23.15 26.10
N SER A 380 0.16 22.96 25.97
CA SER A 380 0.82 22.92 24.67
C SER A 380 0.45 21.62 23.96
N ARG A 381 -0.05 21.71 22.72
CA ARG A 381 -0.46 20.55 21.92
C ARG A 381 0.66 20.18 20.95
N CYS A 382 1.02 18.90 20.86
CA CYS A 382 1.99 18.46 19.86
C CYS A 382 1.32 18.22 18.50
N PHE A 383 2.09 18.21 17.42
CA PHE A 383 1.73 17.60 16.14
C PHE A 383 2.89 16.77 15.60
N THR A 384 2.51 15.74 14.86
CA THR A 384 3.44 14.83 14.21
C THR A 384 3.66 15.17 12.74
N ALA A 385 2.65 15.78 12.09
CA ALA A 385 2.68 16.10 10.67
C ALA A 385 2.64 17.61 10.41
N MET A 386 1.58 18.31 10.83
CA MET A 386 1.42 19.75 10.55
C MET A 386 0.43 20.46 11.47
N ALA A 387 0.53 21.79 11.52
CA ALA A 387 -0.45 22.69 12.11
C ALA A 387 -0.72 23.86 11.16
N GLY A 388 -1.92 24.44 11.24
CA GLY A 388 -2.38 25.44 10.29
C GLY A 388 -3.26 26.53 10.87
N ILE A 389 -3.26 27.68 10.20
CA ILE A 389 -4.22 28.78 10.43
C ILE A 389 -4.77 29.29 9.09
N GLY A 390 -6.09 29.46 9.02
CA GLY A 390 -6.82 29.90 7.82
C GLY A 390 -7.55 28.81 7.07
N LEU A 391 -7.53 28.88 5.73
CA LEU A 391 -8.40 28.10 4.83
C LEU A 391 -8.28 26.56 4.96
N ASP A 392 -7.33 26.02 5.72
CA ASP A 392 -7.26 24.57 5.97
C ASP A 392 -8.14 24.12 7.14
N ALA A 393 -8.33 24.96 8.15
CA ALA A 393 -9.17 24.63 9.30
C ALA A 393 -10.68 24.75 8.99
N ALA A 394 -11.06 25.42 7.88
CA ALA A 394 -12.42 25.40 7.35
C ALA A 394 -12.69 24.25 6.35
N MET A 395 -11.66 23.70 5.69
CA MET A 395 -11.83 22.57 4.76
C MET A 395 -12.14 21.24 5.48
N VAL A 396 -11.72 21.09 6.73
CA VAL A 396 -12.02 19.92 7.57
C VAL A 396 -13.52 19.84 7.95
N ALA A 397 -14.20 21.00 8.04
CA ALA A 397 -15.57 21.08 8.50
C ALA A 397 -16.63 20.83 7.40
N ASP A 398 -16.34 21.16 6.14
CA ASP A 398 -17.39 21.34 5.11
C ASP A 398 -17.31 20.37 3.92
N ALA A 399 -16.54 19.28 4.03
CA ALA A 399 -16.50 18.23 3.01
C ALA A 399 -17.72 17.30 3.13
N PRO A 400 -18.66 17.27 2.15
CA PRO A 400 -19.81 16.36 2.22
C PRO A 400 -19.33 14.91 2.23
N ASP A 401 -19.86 14.10 3.15
CA ASP A 401 -19.50 12.67 3.28
C ASP A 401 -19.73 11.86 1.99
N ALA A 402 -20.56 12.38 1.07
CA ALA A 402 -20.79 11.81 -0.25
C ALA A 402 -19.61 11.98 -1.23
N LEU A 403 -18.79 13.03 -1.11
CA LEU A 403 -17.61 13.24 -1.97
C LEU A 403 -16.39 12.44 -1.52
N LYS A 404 -16.34 11.99 -0.26
CA LYS A 404 -15.25 11.17 0.30
C LYS A 404 -15.14 9.77 -0.32
N LYS A 405 -16.17 9.29 -1.03
CA LYS A 405 -16.27 7.90 -1.48
C LYS A 405 -15.97 7.63 -2.96
N LYS A 406 -15.83 8.63 -3.85
CA LYS A 406 -15.76 8.35 -5.30
C LYS A 406 -14.78 9.10 -6.18
N VAL A 407 -14.11 10.17 -5.74
CA VAL A 407 -13.11 10.84 -6.60
C VAL A 407 -12.01 11.39 -5.71
N GLY A 408 -10.74 11.10 -6.03
CA GLY A 408 -9.57 11.61 -5.32
C GLY A 408 -9.37 13.13 -5.50
N TRP A 409 -8.13 13.55 -5.67
CA TRP A 409 -7.65 14.95 -5.63
C TRP A 409 -8.49 16.05 -6.34
N PRO A 410 -9.30 15.82 -7.41
CA PRO A 410 -10.15 16.86 -7.97
C PRO A 410 -11.19 17.43 -6.98
N ALA A 411 -11.59 16.66 -5.96
CA ALA A 411 -12.49 17.14 -4.90
C ALA A 411 -11.87 18.27 -4.07
N TYR A 412 -10.56 18.19 -3.76
CA TYR A 412 -9.83 19.21 -3.01
C TYR A 412 -9.71 20.53 -3.79
N VAL A 413 -9.45 20.44 -5.10
CA VAL A 413 -9.33 21.62 -5.97
C VAL A 413 -10.69 22.28 -6.19
N VAL A 414 -11.76 21.50 -6.35
CA VAL A 414 -13.14 22.02 -6.52
C VAL A 414 -13.66 22.66 -5.22
N SER A 415 -13.34 22.10 -4.05
CA SER A 415 -13.68 22.72 -2.76
C SER A 415 -12.87 23.99 -2.49
N GLY A 416 -11.57 24.01 -2.81
CA GLY A 416 -10.75 25.22 -2.74
C GLY A 416 -11.20 26.33 -3.71
N ALA A 417 -11.69 25.94 -4.90
CA ALA A 417 -12.23 26.87 -5.89
C ALA A 417 -13.55 27.55 -5.45
N ARG A 418 -14.32 26.97 -4.54
CA ARG A 418 -15.53 27.62 -3.99
C ARG A 418 -15.21 28.77 -3.04
N HIS A 419 -14.03 28.73 -2.41
CA HIS A 419 -13.54 29.75 -1.48
C HIS A 419 -12.68 30.83 -2.14
N LEU A 420 -12.64 30.87 -3.48
CA LEU A 420 -11.91 31.91 -4.26
C LEU A 420 -12.32 33.33 -3.86
N ARG A 421 -13.58 33.52 -3.43
CA ARG A 421 -14.18 34.80 -3.05
C ARG A 421 -13.86 35.25 -1.62
N ASP A 422 -13.31 34.39 -0.77
CA ASP A 422 -13.06 34.77 0.62
C ASP A 422 -11.98 35.87 0.73
N ARG A 423 -12.02 36.64 1.81
CA ARG A 423 -10.99 37.67 2.05
C ARG A 423 -9.69 37.01 2.50
N ARG A 424 -8.58 37.36 1.87
CA ARG A 424 -7.23 37.04 2.38
C ARG A 424 -7.05 37.69 3.75
N MET A 425 -6.52 36.92 4.71
CA MET A 425 -6.13 37.42 6.03
C MET A 425 -4.85 38.23 5.93
N ARG A 426 -4.70 39.25 6.79
CA ARG A 426 -3.39 39.89 6.98
C ARG A 426 -2.66 39.07 8.03
N VAL A 427 -1.46 38.60 7.66
CA VAL A 427 -0.61 37.77 8.50
C VAL A 427 0.67 38.52 8.80
N THR A 428 1.09 38.52 10.06
CA THR A 428 2.47 38.77 10.46
C THR A 428 3.09 37.42 10.79
N LEU A 429 4.14 37.05 10.05
CA LEU A 429 4.90 35.81 10.23
C LEU A 429 6.28 36.15 10.77
N THR A 430 6.63 35.58 11.90
CA THR A 430 7.99 35.64 12.47
C THR A 430 8.54 34.22 12.53
N VAL A 431 9.75 34.02 12.02
CA VAL A 431 10.44 32.72 12.03
C VAL A 431 11.76 32.92 12.76
N ASP A 432 12.00 32.12 13.79
CA ASP A 432 13.11 32.27 14.73
C ASP A 432 13.19 33.72 15.28
N ASP A 433 14.39 34.26 15.41
CA ASP A 433 14.64 35.66 15.82
C ASP A 433 14.68 36.61 14.61
N GLY A 434 14.06 36.22 13.49
CA GLY A 434 14.00 37.01 12.27
C GLY A 434 13.04 38.20 12.36
N GLU A 435 13.20 39.16 11.45
CA GLU A 435 12.30 40.31 11.34
C GLU A 435 10.86 39.89 10.94
N PRO A 436 9.81 40.43 11.59
CA PRO A 436 8.42 40.09 11.28
C PRO A 436 8.03 40.42 9.83
N ILE A 437 7.49 39.43 9.13
CA ILE A 437 7.14 39.51 7.71
C ILE A 437 5.62 39.66 7.57
N ARG A 438 5.19 40.77 6.99
CA ARG A 438 3.75 41.01 6.70
C ARG A 438 3.33 40.46 5.34
N ARG A 439 2.25 39.68 5.31
CA ARG A 439 1.67 39.07 4.10
C ARG A 439 0.15 39.14 4.08
N ARG A 440 -0.43 38.94 2.89
CA ARG A 440 -1.87 38.66 2.72
C ARG A 440 -2.03 37.22 2.24
N ALA A 441 -2.37 36.33 3.15
CA ALA A 441 -2.43 34.89 2.91
C ALA A 441 -3.88 34.38 2.87
N ARG A 442 -4.07 33.19 2.32
CA ARG A 442 -5.29 32.39 2.46
C ARG A 442 -5.16 31.41 3.61
N MET A 443 -3.97 30.85 3.77
CA MET A 443 -3.60 29.93 4.83
C MET A 443 -2.10 29.99 5.06
N VAL A 444 -1.69 29.68 6.28
CA VAL A 444 -0.30 29.38 6.62
C VAL A 444 -0.28 28.01 7.27
N LEU A 445 0.58 27.13 6.77
CA LEU A 445 0.83 25.82 7.35
C LEU A 445 2.26 25.73 7.84
N VAL A 446 2.44 25.05 8.95
CA VAL A 446 3.73 24.68 9.54
C VAL A 446 3.77 23.15 9.57
N GLY A 447 4.73 22.54 8.90
CA GLY A 447 4.83 21.08 8.78
C GLY A 447 6.16 20.54 9.30
N ASN A 448 6.06 19.41 9.97
CA ASN A 448 7.17 18.52 10.32
C ASN A 448 7.43 17.48 9.20
N VAL A 449 6.42 17.26 8.33
CA VAL A 449 6.51 16.34 7.20
C VAL A 449 6.01 16.97 5.91
N GLY A 450 6.50 16.45 4.78
CA GLY A 450 6.36 17.11 3.47
C GLY A 450 5.08 16.86 2.70
N ALA A 451 4.47 15.70 2.90
CA ALA A 451 3.36 15.22 2.09
C ALA A 451 2.01 15.28 2.83
N LEU A 452 0.99 15.75 2.11
CA LEU A 452 -0.41 15.68 2.48
C LEU A 452 -1.06 14.37 2.02
N GLN A 453 -2.36 14.23 2.31
CA GLN A 453 -3.20 13.16 1.77
C GLN A 453 -3.12 13.11 0.23
N ALA A 454 -3.33 11.91 -0.33
CA ALA A 454 -3.20 11.61 -1.77
C ALA A 454 -1.78 11.81 -2.37
N GLY A 455 -0.74 12.00 -1.55
CA GLY A 455 0.64 12.09 -2.01
C GLY A 455 1.04 13.47 -2.56
N MET A 456 0.25 14.51 -2.26
CA MET A 456 0.58 15.89 -2.63
C MET A 456 1.76 16.38 -1.79
N GLN A 457 2.82 16.84 -2.46
CA GLN A 457 4.01 17.41 -1.83
C GLN A 457 3.83 18.91 -1.67
N LEU A 458 3.45 19.36 -0.47
CA LEU A 458 3.30 20.79 -0.18
C LEU A 458 4.59 21.39 0.35
N LEU A 459 5.32 20.63 1.18
CA LEU A 459 6.58 21.04 1.80
C LEU A 459 7.70 20.07 1.36
N PRO A 460 8.24 20.20 0.12
CA PRO A 460 9.16 19.21 -0.44
C PRO A 460 10.49 19.09 0.32
N GLY A 461 10.89 20.13 1.05
CA GLY A 461 12.10 20.16 1.87
C GLY A 461 11.96 19.54 3.26
N ALA A 462 10.72 19.29 3.72
CA ALA A 462 10.48 18.88 5.09
C ALA A 462 11.05 17.49 5.39
N ALA A 463 11.93 17.45 6.38
CA ALA A 463 12.47 16.23 6.97
C ALA A 463 12.06 16.16 8.44
N PRO A 464 11.51 15.03 8.91
CA PRO A 464 11.01 14.94 10.28
C PRO A 464 12.10 14.76 11.34
N ASP A 465 13.38 14.97 11.01
CA ASP A 465 14.52 14.66 11.89
C ASP A 465 15.72 15.62 11.68
N ASP A 466 15.47 16.81 11.14
CA ASP A 466 16.49 17.83 10.91
C ASP A 466 16.48 18.95 11.97
N GLY A 467 15.56 18.89 12.94
CA GLY A 467 15.38 19.86 14.00
C GLY A 467 14.78 21.18 13.51
N LEU A 468 14.08 21.18 12.37
CA LEU A 468 13.45 22.35 11.76
C LEU A 468 11.97 22.07 11.46
N LEU A 469 11.22 23.16 11.24
CA LEU A 469 9.85 23.13 10.73
C LEU A 469 9.79 23.90 9.43
N ASP A 470 9.02 23.36 8.48
CA ASP A 470 8.78 23.98 7.19
C ASP A 470 7.47 24.76 7.20
N VAL A 471 7.53 26.03 6.82
CA VAL A 471 6.39 26.92 6.76
C VAL A 471 6.03 27.19 5.30
N VAL A 472 4.75 27.10 4.98
CA VAL A 472 4.23 27.56 3.69
C VAL A 472 3.18 28.63 3.89
N VAL A 473 3.41 29.78 3.27
CA VAL A 473 2.42 30.85 3.14
C VAL A 473 1.76 30.69 1.78
N PHE A 474 0.49 30.29 1.79
CA PHE A 474 -0.30 30.09 0.59
C PHE A 474 -1.15 31.32 0.32
N ALA A 475 -0.83 32.04 -0.76
CA ALA A 475 -1.39 33.35 -1.06
C ALA A 475 -1.76 33.55 -2.55
N PRO A 476 -2.41 32.57 -3.24
CA PRO A 476 -2.80 32.77 -4.63
C PRO A 476 -3.83 33.91 -4.77
N TYR A 477 -3.71 34.67 -5.86
CA TYR A 477 -4.62 35.76 -6.22
C TYR A 477 -5.11 35.62 -7.65
N GLY A 478 -6.43 35.73 -7.85
CA GLY A 478 -7.08 35.55 -9.15
C GLY A 478 -6.93 34.14 -9.73
N MET A 479 -7.55 33.88 -10.89
CA MET A 479 -7.53 32.55 -11.52
C MET A 479 -6.11 32.11 -11.93
N THR A 480 -5.25 33.05 -12.33
CA THR A 480 -3.86 32.78 -12.73
C THR A 480 -2.97 32.39 -11.55
N GLY A 481 -3.13 33.03 -10.39
CA GLY A 481 -2.39 32.66 -9.17
C GLY A 481 -2.74 31.26 -8.68
N TRP A 482 -4.02 30.86 -8.83
CA TRP A 482 -4.47 29.50 -8.53
C TRP A 482 -3.94 28.47 -9.51
N ALA A 483 -4.01 28.72 -10.82
CA ALA A 483 -3.43 27.83 -11.83
C ALA A 483 -1.92 27.61 -11.59
N HIS A 484 -1.19 28.68 -11.28
CA HIS A 484 0.25 28.59 -10.96
C HIS A 484 0.51 27.81 -9.67
N ALA A 485 -0.29 28.00 -8.63
CA ALA A 485 -0.20 27.22 -7.40
C ALA A 485 -0.42 25.72 -7.67
N THR A 486 -1.44 25.37 -8.45
CA THR A 486 -1.76 23.98 -8.83
C THR A 486 -0.61 23.32 -9.59
N VAL A 487 -0.06 23.97 -10.62
CA VAL A 487 1.08 23.42 -11.39
C VAL A 487 2.28 23.18 -10.49
N ARG A 488 2.56 24.09 -9.55
CA ARG A 488 3.71 23.99 -8.64
C ARG A 488 3.57 22.88 -7.61
N VAL A 489 2.36 22.59 -7.13
CA VAL A 489 2.08 21.48 -6.21
C VAL A 489 2.13 20.13 -6.93
N ILE A 490 1.63 20.05 -8.17
CA ILE A 490 1.61 18.79 -8.96
C ILE A 490 3.00 18.43 -9.51
N GLY A 491 3.80 19.42 -9.91
CA GLY A 491 5.08 19.20 -10.59
C GLY A 491 6.26 18.83 -9.69
N ARG A 492 6.14 18.92 -8.36
CA ARG A 492 7.28 18.78 -7.43
C ARG A 492 7.56 17.34 -7.02
N ARG A 493 8.79 16.90 -7.26
CA ARG A 493 9.39 15.68 -6.68
C ARG A 493 10.25 16.05 -5.47
N ARG A 494 10.43 15.11 -4.55
CA ARG A 494 11.22 15.27 -3.30
C ARG A 494 12.67 15.77 -3.54
N ASP A 495 13.22 15.51 -4.73
CA ASP A 495 14.63 15.76 -5.05
C ASP A 495 14.89 17.05 -5.86
N GLN A 496 13.90 17.94 -5.99
CA GLN A 496 14.11 19.20 -6.72
C GLN A 496 14.53 20.32 -5.76
N GLU A 497 15.79 20.76 -5.87
CA GLU A 497 16.26 22.00 -5.28
C GLU A 497 15.35 23.18 -5.68
N PRO A 498 15.12 24.15 -4.78
CA PRO A 498 14.35 25.33 -5.12
C PRO A 498 15.07 26.10 -6.23
N ALA A 499 14.45 26.14 -7.43
CA ALA A 499 14.96 26.93 -8.55
C ALA A 499 15.28 28.36 -8.10
N VAL A 500 16.55 28.75 -8.25
CA VAL A 500 17.03 30.12 -8.03
C VAL A 500 16.45 30.97 -9.16
N VAL A 501 15.55 31.89 -8.82
CA VAL A 501 14.89 32.80 -9.78
C VAL A 501 15.22 34.25 -9.40
N PRO A 502 15.57 35.12 -10.38
CA PRO A 502 16.04 36.48 -10.14
C PRO A 502 15.09 37.38 -9.33
N VAL A 503 15.71 38.24 -8.51
CA VAL A 503 15.14 39.07 -7.43
C VAL A 503 13.93 39.94 -7.83
N LYS A 504 13.82 40.37 -9.10
CA LYS A 504 12.69 41.22 -9.54
C LYS A 504 11.32 40.53 -9.54
N GLN A 505 11.25 39.20 -9.51
CA GLN A 505 9.97 38.43 -9.46
C GLN A 505 9.51 38.04 -8.04
N GLN A 506 10.19 38.50 -6.98
CA GLN A 506 9.87 38.13 -5.60
C GLN A 506 8.56 38.73 -5.05
N ARG A 507 7.97 39.75 -5.68
CA ARG A 507 6.87 40.53 -5.08
C ARG A 507 5.48 39.86 -5.08
N LEU A 508 5.26 38.75 -5.81
CA LEU A 508 3.94 38.09 -5.89
C LEU A 508 4.05 36.57 -6.08
N ARG A 509 4.64 35.85 -5.11
CA ARG A 509 4.61 34.38 -5.14
C ARG A 509 3.26 33.89 -4.59
N PRO A 510 2.52 33.02 -5.31
CA PRO A 510 1.30 32.41 -4.77
C PRO A 510 1.60 31.42 -3.64
N ILE A 511 2.86 30.98 -3.51
CA ILE A 511 3.36 30.09 -2.46
C ILE A 511 4.77 30.56 -2.07
N GLU A 512 4.95 30.94 -0.80
CA GLU A 512 6.24 31.25 -0.17
C GLU A 512 6.59 30.15 0.85
N HIS A 513 7.88 29.83 0.96
CA HIS A 513 8.39 28.82 1.88
C HIS A 513 9.40 29.44 2.83
N PHE A 514 9.35 29.05 4.10
CA PHE A 514 10.30 29.40 5.13
C PHE A 514 10.64 28.15 5.94
N THR A 515 11.75 28.18 6.66
CA THR A 515 12.19 27.09 7.52
C THR A 515 12.76 27.69 8.79
N GLY A 516 12.45 27.11 9.95
CA GLY A 516 12.96 27.59 11.25
C GLY A 516 12.57 26.68 12.41
N ARG A 517 13.04 27.01 13.61
CA ARG A 517 12.79 26.25 14.85
C ARG A 517 11.58 26.78 15.61
N THR A 518 11.36 28.09 15.58
CA THR A 518 10.16 28.73 16.13
C THR A 518 9.44 29.50 15.04
N VAL A 519 8.11 29.45 15.07
CA VAL A 519 7.25 30.08 14.08
C VAL A 519 6.09 30.73 14.82
N LEU A 520 5.98 32.05 14.72
CA LEU A 520 4.87 32.83 15.24
C LEU A 520 4.05 33.37 14.07
N ILE A 521 2.77 33.01 14.05
CA ILE A 521 1.81 33.48 13.05
C ILE A 521 0.74 34.30 13.77
N GLU A 522 0.58 35.55 13.38
CA GLU A 522 -0.43 36.45 13.91
C GLU A 522 -1.34 36.96 12.80
N THR A 523 -2.64 36.98 13.03
CA THR A 523 -3.67 37.42 12.08
C THR A 523 -4.42 38.63 12.60
N ASP A 524 -4.97 39.44 11.67
CA ASP A 524 -5.73 40.64 12.02
C ASP A 524 -7.14 40.39 12.57
N ARG A 525 -7.58 39.14 12.58
CA ARG A 525 -8.87 38.67 13.10
C ARG A 525 -8.78 37.19 13.47
N PRO A 526 -9.68 36.66 14.32
CA PRO A 526 -9.73 35.23 14.61
C PRO A 526 -9.93 34.43 13.32
N GLU A 527 -9.07 33.45 13.10
CA GLU A 527 -9.12 32.54 11.97
C GLU A 527 -9.19 31.09 12.49
N PRO A 528 -9.82 30.17 11.74
CA PRO A 528 -9.79 28.75 12.06
C PRO A 528 -8.35 28.24 12.18
N ARG A 529 -8.10 27.34 13.13
CA ARG A 529 -6.79 26.72 13.39
C ARG A 529 -6.91 25.19 13.48
N GLU A 530 -5.85 24.48 13.13
CA GLU A 530 -5.84 23.01 13.15
C GLU A 530 -4.47 22.42 13.49
N VAL A 531 -4.49 21.17 13.96
CA VAL A 531 -3.32 20.38 14.39
C VAL A 531 -3.52 18.94 13.92
N ASP A 532 -2.69 18.48 12.98
CA ASP A 532 -2.79 17.17 12.31
C ASP A 532 -4.19 16.85 11.74
N GLY A 533 -4.91 17.86 11.25
CA GLY A 533 -6.27 17.71 10.72
C GLY A 533 -7.38 17.86 11.76
N ASP A 534 -7.06 17.95 13.06
CA ASP A 534 -8.06 18.19 14.10
C ASP A 534 -8.21 19.70 14.36
N PRO A 535 -9.44 20.23 14.37
CA PRO A 535 -9.68 21.64 14.63
C PRO A 535 -9.35 21.98 16.09
N ILE A 536 -8.66 23.11 16.29
CA ILE A 536 -8.52 23.74 17.60
C ILE A 536 -9.31 25.06 17.60
N GLY A 537 -9.53 25.65 18.78
CA GLY A 537 -10.30 26.89 18.90
C GLY A 537 -9.81 27.97 17.93
N PRO A 538 -10.72 28.74 17.28
CA PRO A 538 -10.30 29.82 16.39
C PRO A 538 -9.49 30.85 17.17
N GLY A 539 -8.53 31.49 16.52
CA GLY A 539 -7.65 32.44 17.20
C GLY A 539 -6.92 33.38 16.26
N THR A 540 -6.37 34.43 16.83
CA THR A 540 -5.53 35.41 16.11
C THR A 540 -4.05 35.04 16.09
N ARG A 541 -3.67 33.95 16.78
CA ARG A 541 -2.28 33.57 17.01
C ARG A 541 -2.09 32.07 16.91
N LEU A 542 -1.04 31.64 16.21
CA LEU A 542 -0.53 30.27 16.21
C LEU A 542 0.99 30.35 16.43
N ALA A 543 1.42 30.01 17.64
CA ALA A 543 2.83 29.95 18.02
C ALA A 543 3.27 28.49 18.05
N VAL A 544 4.30 28.17 17.28
CA VAL A 544 4.79 26.81 17.07
C VAL A 544 6.29 26.76 17.33
N ARG A 545 6.75 25.69 17.98
CA ARG A 545 8.18 25.39 18.11
C ARG A 545 8.46 23.92 17.85
N VAL A 546 9.64 23.64 17.31
CA VAL A 546 10.13 22.27 17.17
C VAL A 546 10.66 21.76 18.51
N ARG A 547 10.43 20.47 18.78
CA ARG A 547 11.09 19.69 19.81
C ARG A 547 11.94 18.62 19.12
N PRO A 548 13.25 18.86 18.91
CA PRO A 548 14.09 17.97 18.12
C PRO A 548 14.25 16.59 18.75
N GLY A 549 14.16 15.53 17.94
CA GLY A 549 14.35 14.14 18.34
C GLY A 549 13.44 13.68 19.47
N ALA A 550 12.28 14.31 19.64
CA ALA A 550 11.39 14.10 20.78
C ALA A 550 10.71 12.75 20.80
N LEU A 551 10.56 12.09 19.65
CA LEU A 551 9.81 10.85 19.54
C LEU A 551 10.63 9.77 18.85
N THR A 552 10.78 8.62 19.50
CA THR A 552 11.32 7.42 18.85
C THR A 552 10.19 6.67 18.14
N VAL A 553 10.32 6.45 16.82
CA VAL A 553 9.31 5.75 16.01
C VAL A 553 9.92 4.53 15.30
N ARG A 554 9.19 3.42 15.28
CA ARG A 554 9.49 2.22 14.48
C ARG A 554 9.21 2.49 13.00
N VAL A 555 10.26 2.43 12.19
CA VAL A 555 10.20 2.63 10.73
C VAL A 555 10.78 1.43 9.97
N PRO A 556 10.47 1.26 8.67
CA PRO A 556 10.87 0.08 7.90
C PRO A 556 12.38 -0.06 7.71
#